data_AF-A0A7C9CUT6-F1
#
_entry.id   AF-A0A7C9CUT6-F1
#
_cell.length_a   1.000
_cell.length_b   1.000
_cell.length_c   1.000
_cell.angle_alpha   90.00
_cell.angle_beta   90.00
_cell.angle_gamma   90.00
#
_symmetry.space_group_name_H-M   'P 1'
#
loop_
_entity.id
_entity.type
_entity.pdbx_description
1 polymer ?
#
loop_
_entity_poly.entity_id
_entity_poly.type
_entity_poly.pdbx_seq_one_letter_code
_entity_poly.pdbx_strand_id
1 'polypeptide(L)'
;VLFRSITADQYASRYSILSSVVVAWSPALKFSATGVNNSCDFYALLAVGAKSGDISIWRIHRPPYYSIEHHGDPTTMILVGVLKAHNAWVTALSWGLLASDPCPQVLLASGCSDGSVKIWIARGNDLEQSSEATQIPFSLFNEIAAGGNVLVSALSLLVPVQSPHKVLLAVGRGSGTLEVWTCNARSKSSKKVGSYDAHVQVVTGLAWAFDGRCLYSCS
;
A
#
# COMPACT_ATOMS: atom_id res chain seq x y z
N VAL A 1 44.46 -0.08 1.48
CA VAL A 1 42.99 -0.20 1.56
C VAL A 1 42.50 -0.66 0.18
N LEU A 2 42.08 -1.92 0.05
CA LEU A 2 41.54 -2.44 -1.21
C LEU A 2 40.09 -1.96 -1.35
N PHE A 3 39.84 -1.00 -2.25
CA PHE A 3 38.48 -0.68 -2.66
C PHE A 3 37.90 -1.92 -3.36
N ARG A 4 36.95 -2.60 -2.73
CA ARG A 4 36.16 -3.64 -3.41
C ARG A 4 35.33 -2.96 -4.50
N SER A 5 35.74 -3.09 -5.76
CA SER A 5 34.92 -2.63 -6.89
C SER A 5 33.71 -3.53 -7.00
N ILE A 6 32.51 -2.95 -6.93
CA ILE A 6 31.28 -3.66 -7.26
C ILE A 6 31.09 -3.68 -8.78
N THR A 7 30.49 -4.73 -9.31
CA THR A 7 30.16 -4.80 -10.75
C THR A 7 29.05 -3.82 -11.11
N ALA A 8 28.90 -3.50 -12.38
CA ALA A 8 27.79 -2.65 -12.86
C ALA A 8 26.41 -3.23 -12.47
N ASP A 9 26.24 -4.56 -12.54
CA ASP A 9 25.00 -5.24 -12.12
C ASP A 9 24.77 -5.15 -10.61
N GLN A 10 25.84 -5.24 -9.81
CA GLN A 10 25.76 -5.05 -8.36
C GLN A 10 25.44 -3.60 -8.01
N TYR A 11 25.95 -2.63 -8.78
CA TYR A 11 25.59 -1.22 -8.61
C TYR A 11 24.13 -0.98 -8.99
N ALA A 12 23.69 -1.47 -10.16
CA ALA A 12 22.32 -1.30 -10.65
C ALA A 12 21.29 -1.96 -9.73
N SER A 13 21.58 -3.15 -9.20
CA SER A 13 20.71 -3.83 -8.23
C SER A 13 20.66 -3.11 -6.88
N ARG A 14 21.77 -2.53 -6.41
CA ARG A 14 21.77 -1.70 -5.19
C ARG A 14 21.04 -0.37 -5.41
N TYR A 15 21.16 0.20 -6.60
CA TYR A 15 20.52 1.46 -6.96
C TYR A 15 19.01 1.32 -7.19
N SER A 16 18.55 0.18 -7.72
CA SER A 16 17.12 -0.07 -7.93
C SER A 16 16.31 -0.13 -6.63
N ILE A 17 16.96 -0.57 -5.54
CA ILE A 17 16.40 -0.56 -4.18
C ILE A 17 16.25 0.88 -3.65
N LEU A 18 17.18 1.78 -4.01
CA LEU A 18 17.16 3.18 -3.60
C LEU A 18 16.29 4.07 -4.50
N SER A 19 15.87 3.57 -5.66
CA SER A 19 14.99 4.28 -6.58
C SER A 19 13.53 4.06 -6.18
N SER A 20 13.05 4.84 -5.21
CA SER A 20 11.61 5.00 -4.99
C SER A 20 10.96 5.60 -6.24
N VAL A 21 9.78 5.06 -6.62
CA VAL A 21 9.02 5.53 -7.79
C VAL A 21 7.61 5.96 -7.41
N VAL A 22 7.03 5.34 -6.38
CA VAL A 22 5.66 5.61 -5.95
C VAL A 22 5.56 5.60 -4.44
N VAL A 23 4.72 6.49 -3.91
CA VAL A 23 4.40 6.54 -2.49
C VAL A 23 2.89 6.58 -2.28
N ALA A 24 2.43 6.03 -1.16
CA ALA A 24 1.04 6.16 -0.74
C ALA A 24 0.94 6.29 0.78
N TRP A 25 0.05 7.18 1.23
CA TRP A 25 -0.25 7.39 2.64
C TRP A 25 -1.51 6.64 3.05
N SER A 26 -1.46 5.93 4.17
CA SER A 26 -2.66 5.36 4.77
C SER A 26 -3.54 6.47 5.36
N PRO A 27 -4.85 6.22 5.54
CA PRO A 27 -5.65 7.00 6.48
C PRO A 27 -4.99 7.00 7.87
N ALA A 28 -5.29 8.02 8.69
CA ALA A 28 -4.85 8.04 10.08
C ALA A 28 -5.45 6.85 10.82
N LEU A 29 -4.58 6.06 11.44
CA LEU A 29 -4.96 4.91 12.24
C LEU A 29 -5.03 5.35 13.69
N LYS A 30 -6.10 4.92 14.37
CA LYS A 30 -6.34 5.18 15.80
C LYS A 30 -6.34 3.85 16.52
N PHE A 31 -5.52 3.74 17.55
CA PHE A 31 -5.59 2.61 18.48
C PHE A 31 -5.95 3.10 19.88
N SER A 32 -6.78 2.32 20.55
CA SER A 32 -7.10 2.57 21.96
C SER A 32 -5.96 2.04 22.80
N ALA A 33 -5.24 2.94 23.47
CA ALA A 33 -4.34 2.54 24.55
C ALA A 33 -5.18 1.81 25.62
N THR A 34 -4.79 0.58 25.97
CA THR A 34 -5.32 -0.13 27.14
C THR A 34 -4.67 0.36 28.45
N GLY A 35 -3.93 1.47 28.41
CA GLY A 35 -3.16 2.02 29.52
C GLY A 35 -3.85 3.16 30.26
N VAL A 36 -3.40 3.37 31.51
CA VAL A 36 -3.94 4.28 32.55
C VAL A 36 -4.06 5.75 32.11
N ASN A 37 -3.39 6.16 31.03
CA ASN A 37 -3.30 7.56 30.60
C ASN A 37 -4.22 7.97 29.42
N ASN A 38 -5.19 7.16 28.99
CA ASN A 38 -6.28 7.54 28.06
C ASN A 38 -5.89 8.36 26.79
N SER A 39 -4.61 8.41 26.41
CA SER A 39 -4.14 9.11 25.22
C SER A 39 -4.34 8.21 24.02
N CYS A 40 -5.14 8.67 23.06
CA CYS A 40 -5.27 7.98 21.79
C CYS A 40 -4.02 8.29 20.95
N ASP A 41 -3.18 7.29 20.75
CA ASP A 41 -2.07 7.41 19.81
C ASP A 41 -2.58 7.30 18.38
N PHE A 42 -2.23 8.31 17.58
CA PHE A 42 -2.52 8.35 16.16
C PHE A 42 -1.23 8.21 15.39
N TYR A 43 -1.24 7.33 14.39
CA TYR A 43 -0.14 7.22 13.45
C TYR A 43 -0.67 7.04 12.03
N ALA A 44 0.18 7.35 11.05
CA ALA A 44 -0.04 7.03 9.66
C ALA A 44 1.05 6.09 9.16
N LEU A 45 0.72 5.30 8.15
CA LEU A 45 1.68 4.48 7.43
C LEU A 45 1.98 5.12 6.08
N LEU A 46 3.26 5.12 5.73
CA LEU A 46 3.77 5.50 4.43
C LEU A 46 4.33 4.25 3.75
N ALA A 47 3.75 3.89 2.61
CA ALA A 47 4.30 2.86 1.74
C ALA A 47 5.12 3.53 0.63
N VAL A 48 6.31 2.99 0.39
CA VAL A 48 7.26 3.49 -0.60
C VAL A 48 7.64 2.33 -1.51
N GLY A 49 7.18 2.35 -2.75
CA GLY A 49 7.48 1.34 -3.76
C GLY A 49 8.76 1.68 -4.54
N ALA A 50 9.60 0.68 -4.74
CA ALA A 50 10.89 0.79 -5.43
C ALA A 50 10.89 0.11 -6.81
N LYS A 51 11.87 0.47 -7.66
CA LYS A 51 12.12 -0.23 -8.92
C LYS A 51 12.51 -1.69 -8.72
N SER A 52 13.05 -2.07 -7.57
CA SER A 52 13.35 -3.47 -7.26
C SER A 52 12.11 -4.35 -7.09
N GLY A 53 10.91 -3.75 -6.96
CA GLY A 53 9.70 -4.48 -6.57
C GLY A 53 9.47 -4.54 -5.06
N ASP A 54 10.40 -3.96 -4.29
CA ASP A 54 10.28 -3.84 -2.84
C ASP A 54 9.34 -2.70 -2.46
N ILE A 55 8.68 -2.85 -1.31
CA ILE A 55 7.87 -1.81 -0.69
C ILE A 55 8.34 -1.59 0.75
N SER A 56 8.92 -0.43 1.04
CA SER A 56 9.27 -0.03 2.40
C SER A 56 8.06 0.57 3.10
N ILE A 57 7.76 0.12 4.31
CA ILE A 57 6.65 0.63 5.12
C ILE A 57 7.21 1.41 6.31
N TRP A 58 6.78 2.65 6.44
CA TRP A 58 7.20 3.56 7.50
C TRP A 58 6.01 3.95 8.35
N ARG A 59 6.19 3.94 9.68
CA ARG A 59 5.21 4.40 10.65
C ARG A 59 5.60 5.78 11.12
N ILE A 60 4.64 6.70 11.07
CA ILE A 60 4.85 8.11 11.41
C ILE A 60 3.82 8.48 12.47
N HIS A 61 4.30 8.83 13.66
CA HIS A 61 3.43 9.23 14.76
C HIS A 61 2.99 10.67 14.60
N ARG A 62 1.77 10.95 15.05
CA ARG A 62 1.31 12.32 15.19
C ARG A 62 2.23 13.07 16.17
N PRO A 63 2.78 14.23 15.79
CA PRO A 63 3.50 15.09 16.72
C PRO A 63 2.63 15.42 17.94
N PRO A 64 3.20 15.44 19.17
CA PRO A 64 2.47 15.79 20.38
C PRO A 64 1.98 17.24 20.35
N TYR A 65 2.71 18.12 19.66
CA TYR A 65 2.39 19.54 19.54
C TYR A 65 2.60 20.02 18.10
N TYR A 66 1.74 20.93 17.66
CA TYR A 66 1.93 21.71 16.43
C TYR A 66 2.07 23.17 16.85
N SER A 67 3.27 23.57 17.28
CA SER A 67 3.54 24.96 17.62
C SER A 67 4.88 25.41 17.04
N ILE A 68 4.95 26.69 16.68
CA ILE A 68 6.19 27.33 16.22
C ILE A 68 7.25 27.28 17.35
N GLU A 69 6.81 27.31 18.60
CA GLU A 69 7.66 27.27 19.79
C GLU A 69 8.27 25.89 20.06
N HIS A 70 7.62 24.81 19.62
CA HIS A 70 8.06 23.42 19.84
C HIS A 70 8.52 22.75 18.53
N HIS A 71 9.05 23.56 17.59
CA HIS A 71 9.58 23.10 16.29
C HIS A 71 10.71 22.05 16.41
N GLY A 72 11.32 21.91 17.59
CA GLY A 72 12.40 20.97 17.84
C GLY A 72 11.97 19.52 18.11
N ASP A 73 10.69 19.26 18.39
CA ASP A 73 10.22 17.92 18.71
C ASP A 73 10.20 17.04 17.43
N PRO A 74 11.06 16.02 17.33
CA PRO A 74 11.18 15.25 16.10
C PRO A 74 9.90 14.43 15.87
N THR A 75 9.37 14.48 14.64
CA THR A 75 8.35 13.52 14.23
C THR A 75 9.00 12.15 14.14
N THR A 76 8.62 11.25 15.05
CA THR A 76 9.19 9.90 15.10
C THR A 76 8.70 9.08 13.90
N MET A 77 9.58 8.92 12.91
CA MET A 77 9.42 8.03 11.77
C MET A 77 10.21 6.74 12.00
N ILE A 78 9.53 5.60 11.91
CA ILE A 78 10.10 4.28 12.20
C ILE A 78 9.90 3.40 10.97
N LEU A 79 10.97 2.75 10.51
CA LEU A 79 10.86 1.70 9.49
C LEU A 79 10.20 0.48 10.12
N VAL A 80 8.99 0.15 9.66
CA VAL A 80 8.25 -1.06 10.06
C VAL A 80 8.88 -2.29 9.41
N GLY A 81 9.29 -2.15 8.14
CA GLY A 81 9.99 -3.19 7.40
C GLY A 81 9.91 -3.01 5.89
N VAL A 82 10.52 -3.96 5.17
CA VAL A 82 10.58 -3.97 3.70
C VAL A 82 9.90 -5.24 3.16
N LEU A 83 8.84 -5.04 2.39
CA LEU A 83 8.05 -6.07 1.76
C LEU A 83 8.61 -6.41 0.37
N LYS A 84 9.03 -7.65 0.16
CA LYS A 84 9.39 -8.20 -1.15
C LYS A 84 8.13 -8.49 -1.96
N ALA A 85 7.53 -7.45 -2.54
CA ALA A 85 6.20 -7.56 -3.15
C ALA A 85 6.23 -8.14 -4.56
N HIS A 86 7.13 -7.64 -5.39
CA HIS A 86 7.18 -7.90 -6.83
C HIS A 86 8.62 -8.15 -7.29
N ASN A 87 8.79 -8.69 -8.51
CA ASN A 87 10.10 -8.92 -9.12
C ASN A 87 10.47 -7.82 -10.14
N ALA A 88 9.59 -6.83 -10.33
CA ALA A 88 9.78 -5.67 -11.19
C ALA A 88 9.20 -4.41 -10.53
N TRP A 89 9.16 -3.28 -11.24
CA TRP A 89 8.95 -1.98 -10.61
C TRP A 89 7.57 -1.89 -9.97
N VAL A 90 7.52 -1.45 -8.71
CA VAL A 90 6.25 -1.05 -8.10
C VAL A 90 5.80 0.26 -8.72
N THR A 91 4.67 0.25 -9.41
CA THR A 91 4.18 1.38 -10.21
C THR A 91 2.94 2.04 -9.62
N ALA A 92 2.20 1.33 -8.76
CA ALA A 92 1.01 1.86 -8.11
C ALA A 92 0.85 1.29 -6.70
N LEU A 93 0.34 2.11 -5.77
CA LEU A 93 0.04 1.73 -4.39
C LEU A 93 -1.31 2.31 -3.99
N SER A 94 -2.10 1.56 -3.23
CA SER A 94 -3.37 2.06 -2.69
C SER A 94 -3.69 1.41 -1.34
N TRP A 95 -4.07 2.22 -0.36
CA TRP A 95 -4.41 1.76 0.98
C TRP A 95 -5.91 1.53 1.12
N GLY A 96 -6.28 0.56 1.96
CA GLY A 96 -7.65 0.31 2.39
C GLY A 96 -7.68 -0.04 3.87
N LEU A 97 -8.80 0.24 4.54
CA LEU A 97 -8.99 -0.09 5.94
C LEU A 97 -10.13 -1.09 6.08
N LEU A 98 -9.82 -2.26 6.62
CA LEU A 98 -10.80 -3.24 7.03
C LEU A 98 -11.13 -2.98 8.50
N ALA A 99 -12.16 -2.18 8.74
CA ALA A 99 -12.65 -1.93 10.08
C ALA A 99 -13.33 -3.21 10.61
N SER A 100 -12.59 -3.99 11.40
CA SER A 100 -13.14 -5.04 12.23
C SER A 100 -12.97 -4.61 13.68
N ASP A 101 -14.08 -4.39 14.38
CA ASP A 101 -14.07 -4.22 15.84
C ASP A 101 -13.73 -5.61 16.46
N PRO A 102 -12.68 -5.76 17.31
CA PRO A 102 -11.86 -4.72 17.95
C PRO A 102 -10.47 -4.47 17.34
N CYS A 103 -10.05 -5.22 16.32
CA CYS A 103 -8.72 -5.11 15.73
C CYS A 103 -8.79 -4.68 14.26
N PRO A 104 -8.62 -3.38 13.94
CA PRO A 104 -8.62 -2.93 12.56
C PRO A 104 -7.46 -3.56 11.79
N GLN A 105 -7.72 -3.94 10.55
CA GLN A 105 -6.71 -4.47 9.65
C GLN A 105 -6.48 -3.49 8.50
N VAL A 106 -5.22 -3.32 8.12
CA VAL A 106 -4.83 -2.44 7.02
C VAL A 106 -4.57 -3.30 5.80
N LEU A 107 -5.12 -2.87 4.67
CA LEU A 107 -4.87 -3.45 3.37
C LEU A 107 -3.98 -2.53 2.55
N LEU A 108 -3.02 -3.11 1.84
CA LEU A 108 -2.20 -2.41 0.85
C LEU A 108 -2.33 -3.15 -0.47
N ALA A 109 -2.82 -2.48 -1.51
CA ALA A 109 -2.74 -2.96 -2.87
C ALA A 109 -1.45 -2.44 -3.52
N SER A 110 -0.73 -3.31 -4.23
CA SER A 110 0.44 -2.95 -5.01
C SER A 110 0.34 -3.44 -6.44
N GLY A 111 0.68 -2.55 -7.37
CA GLY A 111 0.70 -2.80 -8.81
C GLY A 111 2.13 -2.77 -9.33
N CYS A 112 2.39 -3.59 -10.34
CA CYS A 112 3.72 -3.78 -10.90
C CYS A 112 3.76 -3.43 -12.40
N SER A 113 4.96 -3.10 -12.89
CA SER A 113 5.23 -2.90 -14.32
C SER A 113 5.03 -4.16 -15.16
N ASP A 114 5.11 -5.36 -14.58
CA ASP A 114 4.82 -6.64 -15.26
C ASP A 114 3.31 -6.94 -15.39
N GLY A 115 2.47 -6.05 -14.85
CA GLY A 115 1.01 -6.16 -14.87
C GLY A 115 0.41 -6.93 -13.70
N SER A 116 1.24 -7.46 -12.79
CA SER A 116 0.78 -8.15 -11.58
C SER A 116 0.22 -7.18 -10.55
N VAL A 117 -0.76 -7.68 -9.80
CA VAL A 117 -1.43 -6.93 -8.73
C VAL A 117 -1.60 -7.82 -7.52
N LYS A 118 -1.13 -7.35 -6.37
CA LYS A 118 -1.22 -8.06 -5.09
C LYS A 118 -1.88 -7.17 -4.04
N ILE A 119 -2.60 -7.82 -3.12
CA ILE A 119 -3.16 -7.18 -1.94
C ILE A 119 -2.50 -7.83 -0.73
N TRP A 120 -2.04 -6.99 0.20
CA TRP A 120 -1.38 -7.36 1.44
C TRP A 120 -2.27 -6.95 2.62
N ILE A 121 -2.20 -7.70 3.72
CA ILE A 121 -2.95 -7.42 4.94
C ILE A 121 -2.03 -7.45 6.16
N ALA A 122 -2.21 -6.49 7.05
CA ALA A 122 -1.57 -6.43 8.36
C ALA A 122 -2.60 -6.15 9.45
N ARG A 123 -2.42 -6.70 10.65
CA ARG A 123 -3.23 -6.30 11.80
C ARG A 123 -2.62 -5.08 12.46
N GLY A 124 -3.49 -4.23 12.97
CA GLY A 124 -3.13 -3.05 13.74
C GLY A 124 -2.11 -3.28 14.85
N ASN A 125 -2.40 -4.23 15.74
CA ASN A 125 -1.55 -4.51 16.90
C ASN A 125 -0.15 -4.97 16.48
N ASP A 126 -0.05 -5.74 15.38
CA ASP A 126 1.21 -6.25 14.84
C ASP A 126 2.06 -5.08 14.30
N LEU A 127 1.41 -4.03 13.77
CA LEU A 127 2.05 -2.80 13.28
C LEU A 127 2.53 -1.88 14.40
N GLU A 128 1.94 -1.94 15.59
CA GLU A 128 2.37 -1.15 16.75
C GLU A 128 3.61 -1.75 17.42
N GLN A 129 3.62 -3.07 17.58
CA GLN A 129 4.70 -3.76 18.28
C GLN A 129 5.96 -3.93 17.42
N SER A 130 5.86 -3.74 16.10
CA SER A 130 7.02 -3.87 15.21
C SER A 130 7.98 -2.68 15.35
N SER A 131 9.24 -2.98 15.65
CA SER A 131 10.38 -2.04 15.54
C SER A 131 11.52 -2.76 14.82
N GLU A 132 12.01 -2.20 13.70
CA GLU A 132 13.14 -2.73 12.89
C GLU A 132 13.28 -4.26 12.90
N ALA A 133 12.16 -4.98 12.74
CA ALA A 133 12.11 -6.41 12.94
C ALA A 133 12.41 -7.16 11.64
N THR A 134 13.03 -8.34 11.76
CA THR A 134 13.35 -9.26 10.67
C THR A 134 12.12 -9.78 9.91
N GLN A 135 10.91 -9.64 10.48
CA GLN A 135 9.64 -10.05 9.88
C GLN A 135 8.68 -8.87 9.80
N ILE A 136 8.20 -8.61 8.59
CA ILE A 136 7.20 -7.58 8.33
C ILE A 136 5.82 -8.07 8.79
N PRO A 137 4.96 -7.19 9.36
CA PRO A 137 3.62 -7.57 9.82
C PRO A 137 2.61 -7.75 8.66
N PHE A 138 3.05 -7.64 7.41
CA PHE A 138 2.22 -7.82 6.22
C PHE A 138 2.31 -9.26 5.69
N SER A 139 1.14 -9.83 5.42
CA SER A 139 0.99 -11.11 4.74
C SER A 139 0.23 -10.95 3.43
N LEU A 140 0.48 -11.83 2.45
CA LEU A 140 -0.25 -11.81 1.19
C LEU A 140 -1.71 -12.16 1.45
N PHE A 141 -2.60 -11.23 1.13
CA PHE A 141 -4.05 -11.42 1.23
C PHE A 141 -4.61 -12.04 -0.04
N ASN A 142 -4.22 -11.51 -1.20
CA ASN A 142 -4.69 -12.01 -2.50
C ASN A 142 -3.71 -11.62 -3.62
N GLU A 143 -3.57 -12.48 -4.61
CA GLU A 143 -2.91 -12.18 -5.88
C GLU A 143 -3.97 -12.09 -6.98
N ILE A 144 -4.21 -10.89 -7.47
CA ILE A 144 -5.34 -10.57 -8.34
C ILE A 144 -5.01 -10.87 -9.80
N ALA A 145 -3.77 -10.60 -10.20
CA ALA A 145 -3.24 -10.92 -11.51
C ALA A 145 -1.78 -11.35 -11.35
N ALA A 146 -1.43 -12.51 -11.90
CA ALA A 146 -0.07 -13.06 -11.86
C ALA A 146 0.87 -12.47 -12.94
N GLY A 147 0.39 -11.50 -13.73
CA GLY A 147 1.13 -10.84 -14.80
C GLY A 147 0.31 -10.73 -16.09
N GLY A 148 0.62 -9.71 -16.89
CA GLY A 148 -0.07 -9.45 -18.16
C GLY A 148 0.73 -8.63 -19.16
N ASN A 149 2.01 -8.35 -18.87
CA ASN A 149 2.91 -7.48 -19.64
C ASN A 149 2.38 -6.07 -19.94
N VAL A 150 1.25 -5.69 -19.35
CA VAL A 150 0.71 -4.33 -19.38
C VAL A 150 0.81 -3.77 -17.98
N LEU A 151 1.65 -2.74 -17.84
CA LEU A 151 1.92 -2.08 -16.57
C LEU A 151 0.64 -1.65 -15.85
N VAL A 152 0.63 -1.78 -14.53
CA VAL A 152 -0.42 -1.23 -13.69
C VAL A 152 -0.08 0.23 -13.42
N SER A 153 -0.90 1.17 -13.88
CA SER A 153 -0.62 2.61 -13.79
C SER A 153 -1.34 3.28 -12.63
N ALA A 154 -2.50 2.76 -12.22
CA ALA A 154 -3.27 3.31 -11.12
C ALA A 154 -3.99 2.19 -10.34
N LEU A 155 -4.16 2.39 -9.04
CA LEU A 155 -4.94 1.50 -8.17
C LEU A 155 -5.87 2.32 -7.29
N SER A 156 -7.08 1.80 -7.08
CA SER A 156 -7.98 2.31 -6.06
C SER A 156 -8.58 1.15 -5.29
N LEU A 157 -8.23 1.07 -4.00
CA LEU A 157 -8.72 0.06 -3.07
C LEU A 157 -9.77 0.68 -2.14
N LEU A 158 -10.90 -0.01 -1.97
CA LEU A 158 -11.96 0.43 -1.05
C LEU A 158 -12.56 -0.77 -0.33
N VAL A 159 -12.81 -0.61 0.97
CA VAL A 159 -13.67 -1.52 1.74
C VAL A 159 -14.98 -0.78 2.01
N PRO A 160 -16.11 -1.17 1.40
CA PRO A 160 -17.37 -0.48 1.62
C PRO A 160 -17.87 -0.65 3.06
N VAL A 161 -18.34 0.43 3.67
CA VAL A 161 -18.90 0.46 5.03
C VAL A 161 -20.14 -0.43 5.12
N GLN A 162 -20.97 -0.46 4.09
CA GLN A 162 -22.18 -1.31 4.04
C GLN A 162 -21.86 -2.80 3.90
N SER A 163 -20.63 -3.16 3.52
CA SER A 163 -20.22 -4.55 3.33
C SER A 163 -18.75 -4.75 3.76
N PRO A 164 -18.48 -4.75 5.08
CA PRO A 164 -17.11 -4.72 5.62
C PRO A 164 -16.30 -5.99 5.36
N HIS A 165 -16.88 -7.02 4.71
CA HIS A 165 -16.16 -8.20 4.25
C HIS A 165 -15.87 -8.20 2.75
N LYS A 166 -16.34 -7.18 2.04
CA LYS A 166 -16.12 -7.00 0.61
C LYS A 166 -15.00 -5.99 0.43
N VAL A 167 -14.04 -6.33 -0.41
CA VAL A 167 -12.95 -5.45 -0.82
C VAL A 167 -13.14 -5.19 -2.31
N LEU A 168 -13.23 -3.92 -2.69
CA LEU A 168 -13.29 -3.46 -4.06
C LEU A 168 -11.90 -3.00 -4.49
N LEU A 169 -11.46 -3.46 -5.64
CA LEU A 169 -10.21 -3.04 -6.24
C LEU A 169 -10.47 -2.62 -7.68
N ALA A 170 -10.09 -1.39 -8.01
CA ALA A 170 -10.00 -0.92 -9.38
C ALA A 170 -8.52 -0.90 -9.80
N VAL A 171 -8.25 -1.44 -10.99
CA VAL A 171 -6.93 -1.49 -11.60
C VAL A 171 -6.96 -0.72 -12.91
N GLY A 172 -6.12 0.31 -13.00
CA GLY A 172 -5.88 1.07 -14.21
C GLY A 172 -4.60 0.59 -14.87
N ARG A 173 -4.64 0.41 -16.19
CA ARG A 173 -3.50 -0.12 -16.95
C ARG A 173 -2.89 0.93 -17.87
N GLY A 174 -1.62 0.70 -18.22
CA GLY A 174 -0.88 1.46 -19.23
C GLY A 174 -1.57 1.52 -20.60
N SER A 175 -2.42 0.54 -20.91
CA SER A 175 -3.19 0.45 -22.14
C SER A 175 -4.49 1.28 -22.14
N GLY A 176 -4.83 1.97 -21.04
CA GLY A 176 -6.10 2.69 -20.90
C GLY A 176 -7.27 1.85 -20.42
N THR A 177 -7.04 0.57 -20.17
CA THR A 177 -8.07 -0.35 -19.69
C THR A 177 -8.24 -0.27 -18.18
N LEU A 178 -9.50 -0.45 -17.75
CA LEU A 178 -9.91 -0.52 -16.35
C LEU A 178 -10.42 -1.90 -16.02
N GLU A 179 -9.96 -2.45 -14.92
CA GLU A 179 -10.48 -3.69 -14.37
C GLU A 179 -11.05 -3.46 -12.99
N VAL A 180 -12.22 -4.06 -12.74
CA VAL A 180 -12.85 -4.01 -11.43
C VAL A 180 -12.88 -5.41 -10.86
N TRP A 181 -12.40 -5.53 -9.63
CA TRP A 181 -12.29 -6.77 -8.89
C TRP A 181 -13.01 -6.66 -7.55
N THR A 182 -13.68 -7.74 -7.17
CA THR A 182 -14.26 -7.91 -5.84
C THR A 182 -13.56 -9.04 -5.13
N CYS A 183 -13.08 -8.79 -3.91
CA CYS A 183 -12.50 -9.80 -3.05
C CYS A 183 -13.31 -9.95 -1.78
N ASN A 184 -13.38 -11.16 -1.25
CA ASN A 184 -14.00 -11.43 0.04
C ASN A 184 -12.91 -11.60 1.10
N ALA A 185 -12.95 -10.76 2.14
CA ALA A 185 -12.00 -10.74 3.24
C ALA A 185 -11.91 -12.07 4.01
N ARG A 186 -13.02 -12.81 4.11
CA ARG A 186 -13.09 -14.07 4.87
C ARG A 186 -12.60 -15.26 4.06
N SER A 187 -13.08 -15.41 2.82
CA SER A 187 -12.71 -16.55 1.96
C SER A 187 -11.41 -16.34 1.19
N LYS A 188 -10.84 -15.12 1.22
CA LYS A 188 -9.68 -14.70 0.41
C LYS A 188 -9.86 -14.96 -1.08
N SER A 189 -11.11 -15.10 -1.54
CA SER A 189 -11.41 -15.29 -2.96
C SER A 189 -11.55 -13.94 -3.66
N SER A 190 -11.06 -13.86 -4.89
CA SER A 190 -11.18 -12.72 -5.78
C SER A 190 -12.01 -13.11 -7.01
N LYS A 191 -12.75 -12.14 -7.54
CA LYS A 191 -13.51 -12.27 -8.77
C LYS A 191 -13.39 -10.99 -9.59
N LYS A 192 -13.05 -11.13 -10.87
CA LYS A 192 -13.14 -10.02 -11.84
C LYS A 192 -14.61 -9.73 -12.12
N VAL A 193 -15.05 -8.52 -11.83
CA VAL A 193 -16.42 -8.05 -12.10
C VAL A 193 -16.56 -7.57 -13.53
N GLY A 194 -15.54 -6.88 -14.03
CA GLY A 194 -15.55 -6.32 -15.37
C GLY A 194 -14.18 -5.84 -15.84
N SER A 195 -14.08 -5.66 -17.15
CA SER A 195 -12.94 -5.08 -17.86
C SER A 195 -13.51 -4.07 -18.86
N TYR A 196 -12.99 -2.86 -18.88
CA TYR A 196 -13.53 -1.77 -19.68
C TYR A 196 -12.39 -1.03 -20.40
N ASP A 197 -12.52 -0.85 -21.71
CA ASP A 197 -11.63 -0.01 -22.50
C ASP A 197 -12.05 1.46 -22.33
N ALA A 198 -11.75 2.01 -21.15
CA ALA A 198 -12.28 3.31 -20.73
C ALA A 198 -11.53 4.50 -21.34
N HIS A 199 -10.23 4.33 -21.61
CA HIS A 199 -9.35 5.39 -22.12
C HIS A 199 -8.54 4.90 -23.31
N VAL A 200 -8.19 5.82 -24.21
CA VAL A 200 -7.29 5.56 -25.34
C VAL A 200 -5.82 5.65 -24.91
N GLN A 201 -5.54 6.38 -23.84
CA GLN A 201 -4.22 6.56 -23.26
C GLN A 201 -4.14 5.92 -21.87
N VAL A 202 -2.95 5.96 -21.25
CA VAL A 202 -2.68 5.37 -19.94
C VAL A 202 -3.61 5.93 -18.87
N VAL A 203 -4.17 5.05 -18.04
CA VAL A 203 -4.97 5.49 -16.88
C VAL A 203 -4.05 6.14 -15.84
N THR A 204 -4.18 7.44 -15.62
CA THR A 204 -3.32 8.20 -14.70
C THR A 204 -3.87 8.29 -13.28
N GLY A 205 -5.17 8.02 -13.08
CA GLY A 205 -5.79 8.12 -11.76
C GLY A 205 -7.09 7.33 -11.64
N LEU A 206 -7.35 6.83 -10.43
CA LEU A 206 -8.56 6.10 -10.07
C LEU A 206 -9.03 6.47 -8.66
N ALA A 207 -10.33 6.66 -8.50
CA ALA A 207 -10.94 6.91 -7.19
C ALA A 207 -12.32 6.28 -7.09
N TRP A 208 -12.50 5.35 -6.15
CA TRP A 208 -13.82 4.94 -5.70
C TRP A 208 -14.51 6.08 -4.95
N ALA A 209 -15.82 6.21 -5.17
CA ALA A 209 -16.68 7.17 -4.48
C ALA A 209 -18.00 6.52 -4.04
N PHE A 210 -18.70 7.20 -3.14
CA PHE A 210 -20.03 6.82 -2.65
C PHE A 210 -20.12 5.35 -2.19
N ASP A 211 -19.20 4.94 -1.32
CA ASP A 211 -19.14 3.57 -0.79
C ASP A 211 -18.97 2.48 -1.87
N GLY A 212 -18.25 2.82 -2.94
CA GLY A 212 -17.95 1.89 -4.05
C GLY A 212 -19.05 1.81 -5.10
N ARG A 213 -20.00 2.75 -5.10
CA ARG A 213 -21.07 2.85 -6.11
C ARG A 213 -20.61 3.55 -7.39
N CYS A 214 -19.58 4.39 -7.30
CA CYS A 214 -19.01 5.08 -8.47
C CYS A 214 -17.49 4.90 -8.49
N LEU A 215 -16.93 4.82 -9.70
CA LEU A 215 -15.49 4.81 -9.94
C LEU A 215 -15.18 5.93 -10.93
N TYR A 216 -14.37 6.89 -10.50
CA TYR A 216 -13.83 7.94 -11.37
C TYR A 216 -12.46 7.51 -11.90
N SER A 217 -12.19 7.86 -13.16
CA SER A 217 -10.91 7.61 -13.80
C SER A 217 -10.48 8.81 -14.65
N CYS A 218 -9.18 8.98 -14.84
CA CYS A 218 -8.59 9.94 -15.76
C CYS A 218 -7.42 9.30 -16.52
N SER A 219 -7.07 9.93 -17.64
CA SER A 219 -6.00 9.54 -18.55
C SER A 219 -5.25 10.75 -19.05
#